data_AF-G0N123-F1
#
_entry.id   AF-G0N123-F1
#
_cell.length_a   1.000
_cell.length_b   1.000
_cell.length_c   1.000
_cell.angle_alpha   90.00
_cell.angle_beta   90.00
_cell.angle_gamma   90.00
#
_symmetry.space_group_name_H-M   'P 1'
#
loop_
_entity.id
_entity.type
_entity.pdbx_description
1 polymer ?
#
loop_
_entity_poly.entity_id
_entity_poly.type
_entity_poly.pdbx_seq_one_letter_code
_entity_poly.pdbx_strand_id
1 'polypeptide(L)'
;MFKLTLVLAVIAGLACATPSRPTGDEYRAELVKAGLSTPAIDGILKISGDAYTEFSTKYGKCPNFQDAIENVTRLILNLEKFMKTQTKEDQEKYMAYVEEKKKEFDN
;
A
#
# COMPACT_ATOMS: atom_id res chain seq x y z
N MET A 1 -12.67 -5.21 10.35
CA MET A 1 -12.25 -6.00 9.17
C MET A 1 -12.59 -5.31 7.85
N PHE A 2 -13.75 -4.66 7.70
CA PHE A 2 -14.07 -3.82 6.51
C PHE A 2 -13.29 -2.49 6.39
N LYS A 3 -12.75 -1.96 7.49
CA LYS A 3 -12.04 -0.67 7.52
C LYS A 3 -10.59 -0.75 7.01
N LEU A 4 -9.99 -1.94 7.05
CA LEU A 4 -8.59 -2.15 6.62
C LEU A 4 -8.47 -2.27 5.10
N THR A 5 -9.48 -2.84 4.45
CA THR A 5 -9.56 -2.98 3.00
C THR A 5 -9.82 -1.65 2.29
N LEU A 6 -10.47 -0.68 2.95
CA LEU A 6 -10.81 0.61 2.34
C LEU A 6 -9.61 1.56 2.22
N VAL A 7 -8.73 1.58 3.24
CA VAL A 7 -7.52 2.43 3.30
C VAL A 7 -6.50 2.06 2.20
N LEU A 8 -6.33 0.77 1.90
CA LEU A 8 -5.48 0.29 0.81
C LEU A 8 -6.23 0.11 -0.52
N ALA A 9 -7.56 0.01 -0.49
CA ALA A 9 -8.38 0.21 -1.68
C ALA A 9 -8.35 1.67 -2.16
N VAL A 10 -7.78 2.64 -1.44
CA VAL A 10 -7.43 3.94 -2.05
C VAL A 10 -6.16 3.83 -2.90
N ILE A 11 -5.26 2.88 -2.63
CA ILE A 11 -4.13 2.58 -3.53
C ILE A 11 -4.60 1.82 -4.79
N ALA A 12 -5.67 1.00 -4.72
CA ALA A 12 -6.23 0.27 -5.87
C ALA A 12 -7.47 0.92 -6.53
N GLY A 13 -8.19 1.80 -5.83
CA GLY A 13 -9.42 2.48 -6.24
C GLY A 13 -9.19 3.79 -6.98
N LEU A 14 -8.00 3.94 -7.56
CA LEU A 14 -7.59 5.11 -8.34
C LEU A 14 -8.11 5.09 -9.79
N ALA A 15 -9.01 4.18 -10.13
CA ALA A 15 -9.66 4.14 -11.44
C ALA A 15 -10.85 5.11 -11.56
N CYS A 16 -11.44 5.56 -10.44
CA CYS A 16 -12.65 6.40 -10.46
C CYS A 16 -12.59 7.53 -9.42
N ALA A 17 -12.14 8.71 -9.84
CA ALA A 17 -12.62 10.02 -9.37
C ALA A 17 -12.13 10.63 -8.01
N THR A 18 -10.82 10.66 -7.71
CA THR A 18 -10.25 11.66 -6.76
C THR A 18 -8.96 12.31 -7.30
N PRO A 19 -8.67 13.59 -6.94
CA PRO A 19 -7.51 14.30 -7.44
C PRO A 19 -6.25 13.88 -6.66
N SER A 20 -5.19 13.55 -7.40
CA SER A 20 -3.85 13.16 -6.95
C SER A 20 -3.71 11.86 -6.16
N ARG A 21 -3.42 10.79 -6.90
CA ARG A 21 -2.67 9.62 -6.41
C ARG A 21 -1.31 10.08 -5.86
N PRO A 22 -0.86 9.65 -4.67
CA PRO A 22 0.54 9.83 -4.31
C PRO A 22 1.42 9.09 -5.31
N THR A 23 2.29 9.82 -5.97
CA THR A 23 3.37 9.31 -6.81
C THR A 23 4.29 8.39 -6.00
N GLY A 24 5.08 7.57 -6.69
CA GLY A 24 6.09 6.73 -6.02
C GLY A 24 7.04 7.55 -5.14
N ASP A 25 7.34 8.78 -5.54
CA ASP A 25 8.21 9.70 -4.81
C ASP A 25 7.53 10.27 -3.55
N GLU A 26 6.25 10.62 -3.62
CA GLU A 26 5.48 11.05 -2.44
C GLU A 26 5.35 9.92 -1.42
N TYR A 27 5.06 8.70 -1.90
CA TYR A 27 4.99 7.54 -1.00
C TYR A 27 6.35 7.21 -0.37
N ARG A 28 7.44 7.34 -1.14
CA ARG A 28 8.80 7.22 -0.60
C ARG A 28 9.06 8.27 0.48
N ALA A 29 8.69 9.53 0.25
CA ALA A 29 8.89 10.62 1.20
C ALA A 29 8.14 10.37 2.52
N GLU A 30 6.92 9.82 2.45
CA GLU A 30 6.17 9.43 3.65
C GLU A 30 6.87 8.33 4.45
N LEU A 31 7.38 7.29 3.78
CA LEU A 31 8.10 6.20 4.46
C LEU A 31 9.45 6.67 5.05
N VAL A 32 10.15 7.59 4.38
CA VAL A 32 11.34 8.27 4.92
C VAL A 32 10.97 9.08 6.17
N LYS A 33 9.87 9.84 6.11
CA LYS A 33 9.37 10.62 7.25
C LYS A 33 8.97 9.73 8.42
N ALA A 34 8.42 8.55 8.15
CA ALA A 34 8.13 7.52 9.15
C ALA A 34 9.41 6.84 9.70
N GLY A 35 10.59 7.18 9.16
CA GLY A 35 11.89 6.75 9.67
C GLY A 35 12.29 5.34 9.27
N LEU A 36 11.64 4.74 8.26
CA LEU A 36 12.01 3.42 7.77
C LEU A 36 13.40 3.42 7.14
N SER A 37 14.09 2.30 7.24
CA SER A 37 15.38 2.08 6.58
C SER A 37 15.23 2.05 5.05
N THR A 38 16.29 2.46 4.33
CA THR A 38 16.30 2.42 2.86
C THR A 38 15.97 1.05 2.27
N PRO A 39 16.52 -0.08 2.78
CA PRO A 39 16.17 -1.40 2.27
C PRO A 39 14.69 -1.76 2.47
N ALA A 40 14.09 -1.38 3.61
CA ALA A 40 12.67 -1.60 3.87
C ALA A 40 11.81 -0.77 2.89
N ILE A 41 12.16 0.50 2.69
CA ILE A 41 11.50 1.41 1.75
C ILE A 41 11.55 0.85 0.33
N ASP A 42 12.73 0.45 -0.15
CA ASP A 42 12.90 -0.06 -1.50
C ASP A 42 12.09 -1.35 -1.72
N GLY A 43 12.04 -2.24 -0.72
CA GLY A 43 11.22 -3.44 -0.77
C GLY A 43 9.72 -3.15 -0.80
N ILE A 44 9.24 -2.22 0.03
CA ILE A 44 7.83 -1.78 0.03
C ILE A 44 7.45 -1.19 -1.33
N LEU A 45 8.27 -0.30 -1.88
CA LEU A 45 8.03 0.33 -3.17
C LEU A 45 8.02 -0.70 -4.30
N LYS A 46 8.94 -1.66 -4.28
CA LYS A 46 8.97 -2.74 -5.26
C LYS A 46 7.69 -3.59 -5.21
N ILE A 47 7.30 -4.07 -4.03
CA ILE A 47 6.08 -4.88 -3.86
C ILE A 47 4.83 -4.12 -4.34
N SER A 48 4.77 -2.83 -4.01
CA SER A 48 3.65 -1.97 -4.40
C SER A 48 3.62 -1.71 -5.91
N GLY A 49 4.78 -1.48 -6.52
CA GLY A 49 4.93 -1.28 -7.97
C GLY A 49 4.62 -2.55 -8.77
N ASP A 50 5.10 -3.70 -8.31
CA ASP A 50 4.83 -5.01 -8.90
C ASP A 50 3.32 -5.31 -8.85
N ALA A 51 2.67 -5.10 -7.70
CA ALA A 51 1.23 -5.28 -7.54
C ALA A 51 0.42 -4.35 -8.47
N TYR A 52 0.85 -3.09 -8.61
CA TYR A 52 0.21 -2.16 -9.54
C TYR A 52 0.34 -2.62 -11.00
N THR A 53 1.53 -3.06 -11.39
CA THR A 53 1.80 -3.56 -12.75
C THR A 53 1.00 -4.82 -13.04
N GLU A 54 0.95 -5.77 -12.09
CA GLU A 54 0.16 -6.99 -12.19
C GLU A 54 -1.33 -6.66 -12.35
N PHE A 55 -1.87 -5.79 -11.50
CA PHE A 55 -3.27 -5.37 -11.55
C PHE A 55 -3.63 -4.72 -12.89
N SER A 56 -2.82 -3.76 -13.33
CA SER A 56 -3.03 -3.03 -14.59
C SER A 56 -2.97 -3.95 -15.80
N THR A 57 -2.04 -4.92 -15.79
CA THR A 57 -1.86 -5.89 -16.88
C THR A 57 -3.01 -6.90 -16.91
N LYS A 58 -3.46 -7.37 -15.75
CA LYS A 58 -4.43 -8.46 -15.64
C LYS A 58 -5.87 -8.00 -15.85
N TYR A 59 -6.24 -6.80 -15.40
CA TYR A 59 -7.64 -6.36 -15.37
C TYR A 59 -7.92 -5.10 -16.20
N GLY A 60 -6.90 -4.41 -16.70
CA GLY A 60 -7.07 -3.21 -17.51
C GLY A 60 -7.75 -2.07 -16.73
N LYS A 61 -8.58 -1.28 -17.43
CA LYS A 61 -9.17 -0.04 -16.88
C LYS A 61 -10.40 -0.24 -15.98
N CYS A 62 -11.11 -1.38 -16.09
CA CYS A 62 -12.36 -1.62 -15.37
C CYS A 62 -12.39 -3.03 -14.74
N PRO A 63 -11.61 -3.27 -13.68
CA PRO A 63 -11.74 -4.46 -12.86
C PRO A 63 -13.12 -4.51 -12.19
N ASN A 64 -13.67 -5.71 -11.99
CA ASN A 64 -14.84 -5.85 -11.13
C ASN A 64 -14.43 -5.69 -9.65
N PHE A 65 -15.43 -5.49 -8.79
CA PHE A 65 -15.19 -5.23 -7.36
C PHE A 65 -14.47 -6.38 -6.64
N GLN A 66 -14.77 -7.63 -7.00
CA GLN A 66 -14.13 -8.81 -6.41
C GLN A 66 -12.64 -8.87 -6.77
N ASP A 67 -12.29 -8.59 -8.02
CA ASP A 67 -10.90 -8.51 -8.48
C ASP A 67 -10.13 -7.41 -7.73
N ALA A 68 -10.74 -6.25 -7.55
CA ALA A 68 -10.13 -5.16 -6.79
C ALA A 68 -9.84 -5.57 -5.33
N ILE A 69 -10.81 -6.21 -4.65
CA ILE A 69 -10.63 -6.73 -3.29
C ILE A 69 -9.49 -7.76 -3.22
N GLU A 70 -9.47 -8.71 -4.15
CA GLU A 70 -8.46 -9.78 -4.14
C GLU A 70 -7.05 -9.21 -4.29
N ASN A 71 -6.85 -8.25 -5.19
CA ASN A 71 -5.53 -7.66 -5.43
C ASN A 71 -5.06 -6.80 -4.26
N VAL A 72 -5.95 -6.00 -3.66
CA VAL A 72 -5.63 -5.25 -2.43
C VAL A 72 -5.26 -6.19 -1.30
N THR A 73 -6.02 -7.27 -1.11
CA THR A 73 -5.76 -8.27 -0.07
C THR A 73 -4.41 -8.93 -0.29
N ARG A 74 -4.06 -9.27 -1.54
CA ARG A 74 -2.77 -9.85 -1.88
C ARG A 74 -1.61 -8.89 -1.62
N LEU A 75 -1.76 -7.62 -1.99
CA LEU A 75 -0.78 -6.57 -1.70
C LEU A 75 -0.51 -6.48 -0.19
N ILE A 76 -1.55 -6.43 0.63
CA ILE A 76 -1.44 -6.41 2.10
C ILE A 76 -0.63 -7.60 2.60
N LEU A 77 -1.01 -8.81 2.19
CA LEU A 77 -0.35 -10.03 2.64
C LEU A 77 1.12 -10.07 2.22
N ASN A 78 1.46 -9.57 1.03
CA ASN A 78 2.84 -9.52 0.55
C ASN A 78 3.68 -8.51 1.36
N LEU A 79 3.12 -7.32 1.65
CA LEU A 79 3.78 -6.34 2.50
C LEU A 79 3.96 -6.86 3.93
N GLU A 80 2.95 -7.50 4.52
CA GLU A 80 3.07 -8.11 5.85
C GLU A 80 4.14 -9.21 5.89
N LYS A 81 4.17 -10.10 4.88
CA LYS A 81 5.21 -11.13 4.76
C LYS A 81 6.60 -10.52 4.63
N PHE A 82 6.74 -9.49 3.81
CA PHE A 82 8.00 -8.77 3.64
C PHE A 82 8.44 -8.10 4.95
N MET A 83 7.56 -7.38 5.62
CA MET A 83 7.91 -6.66 6.86
C MET A 83 8.35 -7.60 7.98
N LYS A 84 7.81 -8.83 8.06
CA LYS A 84 8.29 -9.86 9.00
C LYS A 84 9.76 -10.24 8.80
N THR A 85 10.34 -9.98 7.63
CA THR A 85 11.77 -10.21 7.34
C THR A 85 12.67 -9.02 7.70
N GLN A 86 12.08 -7.85 7.96
CA GLN A 86 12.82 -6.63 8.28
C GLN A 86 13.17 -6.57 9.77
N THR A 87 13.96 -5.56 10.16
CA THR A 87 14.31 -5.32 11.56
C THR A 87 13.07 -5.06 12.41
N LYS A 88 13.15 -5.32 13.73
CA LYS A 88 12.03 -4.99 14.66
C LYS A 88 11.67 -3.51 14.61
N GLU A 89 12.68 -2.65 14.50
CA GLU A 89 12.50 -1.20 14.39
C GLU A 89 11.70 -0.82 13.13
N ASP A 90 12.06 -1.37 11.97
CA ASP A 90 11.32 -1.13 10.73
C ASP A 90 9.89 -1.69 10.77
N GLN A 91 9.69 -2.84 11.43
CA GLN A 91 8.35 -3.39 11.67
C GLN A 91 7.48 -2.44 12.50
N GLU A 92 8.00 -1.94 13.62
CA GLU A 92 7.29 -1.02 14.51
C GLU A 92 6.96 0.30 13.81
N LYS A 93 7.92 0.90 13.11
CA LYS A 93 7.72 2.13 12.34
C LYS A 93 6.69 1.97 11.24
N TYR A 94 6.75 0.86 10.50
CA TYR A 94 5.76 0.58 9.46
C TYR A 94 4.36 0.35 10.03
N MET A 95 4.24 -0.35 11.17
CA MET A 95 2.94 -0.51 11.85
C MET A 95 2.37 0.83 12.32
N ALA A 96 3.20 1.70 12.90
CA ALA A 96 2.78 3.04 13.31
C ALA A 96 2.32 3.89 12.11
N TYR A 97 3.09 3.87 11.02
CA TYR A 97 2.71 4.52 9.76
C TYR A 97 1.36 4.03 9.23
N VAL A 98 1.14 2.71 9.21
CA VAL A 98 -0.13 2.10 8.77
C VAL A 98 -1.29 2.50 9.70
N GLU A 99 -1.06 2.65 11.01
CA GLU A 99 -2.09 3.10 11.94
C GLU A 99 -2.43 4.60 11.77
N GLU A 100 -1.43 5.44 11.54
CA GLU A 100 -1.62 6.87 11.21
C GLU A 100 -2.47 7.04 9.96
N LYS A 101 -2.12 6.32 8.88
CA LYS A 101 -2.91 6.34 7.64
C LYS A 101 -4.35 5.90 7.86
N LYS A 102 -4.62 4.87 8.69
CA LYS A 102 -6.00 4.48 9.01
C LYS A 102 -6.78 5.62 9.66
N LYS A 103 -6.17 6.36 10.58
CA LYS A 103 -6.80 7.49 11.27
C LYS A 103 -7.12 8.64 10.32
N GLU A 104 -6.25 8.91 9.34
CA GLU A 104 -6.50 9.92 8.30
C GLU A 104 -7.75 9.61 7.45
N PHE A 105 -8.06 8.33 7.21
CA PHE A 105 -9.23 7.92 6.43
C PHE A 105 -10.52 7.74 7.24
N ASP A 106 -10.43 7.60 8.56
CA ASP A 106 -11.59 7.50 9.45
C ASP A 106 -12.19 8.88 9.82
N ASN A 107 -11.50 9.99 9.48
CA ASN A 107 -11.94 11.38 9.65
C ASN A 107 -12.47 11.99 8.34
#